data_AF-A0A101VMS1-F1
#
_entry.id   AF-A0A101VMS1-F1
#
_cell.length_a   1.000
_cell.length_b   1.000
_cell.length_c   1.000
_cell.angle_alpha   90.00
_cell.angle_beta   90.00
_cell.angle_gamma   90.00
#
_symmetry.space_group_name_H-M   'P 1'
#
loop_
_entity.id
_entity.type
_entity.pdbx_description
1 polymer ?
#
loop_
_entity_poly.entity_id
_entity_poly.type
_entity_poly.pdbx_seq_one_letter_code
_entity_poly.pdbx_strand_id
1 'polypeptide(L)'
;MHRNFLTIPACAFTAILVLLICGTSYPAEALKIGDWEAVCRAPNALTGEVQEVEEDQIARHPFPPWFGRTRRNDDGTWLIEFNVLAMNVYKVSDDMKKFIFYHECAHARLNDGSERVADCDGLAQMRNEKLLDEELLGDITHTYLLISRSFPTGGPCDQYAPPLEAAVR
;
A
#
# COMPACT_ATOMS: atom_id res chain seq x y z
N MET A 1 -36.18 -37.70 59.85
CA MET A 1 -35.91 -36.26 59.65
C MET A 1 -34.53 -36.12 59.03
N HIS A 2 -34.44 -35.45 57.87
CA HIS A 2 -33.32 -34.62 57.36
C HIS A 2 -31.87 -35.18 57.42
N ARG A 3 -31.01 -35.15 56.39
CA ARG A 3 -30.92 -34.40 55.14
C ARG A 3 -29.83 -35.07 54.27
N ASN A 4 -30.04 -35.04 52.96
CA ASN A 4 -29.04 -35.31 51.93
C ASN A 4 -27.84 -34.36 52.00
N PHE A 5 -26.63 -34.86 51.78
CA PHE A 5 -25.53 -34.08 51.20
C PHE A 5 -24.75 -34.95 50.20
N LEU A 6 -25.11 -34.79 48.94
CA LEU A 6 -24.23 -35.03 47.80
C LEU A 6 -23.20 -33.89 47.77
N THR A 7 -21.91 -34.21 47.80
CA THR A 7 -20.87 -33.30 47.32
C THR A 7 -20.05 -34.03 46.26
N ILE A 8 -20.13 -33.46 45.07
CA ILE A 8 -19.60 -33.97 43.80
C ILE A 8 -18.08 -33.80 43.81
N PRO A 9 -17.29 -34.83 43.45
CA PRO A 9 -15.84 -34.67 43.33
C PRO A 9 -15.53 -33.75 42.15
N ALA A 10 -14.51 -32.93 42.34
CA ALA A 10 -13.97 -31.95 41.42
C ALA A 10 -13.49 -32.59 40.10
N CYS A 11 -14.41 -32.97 39.23
CA CYS A 11 -14.16 -33.00 37.80
C CYS A 11 -14.24 -31.55 37.32
N ALA A 12 -13.14 -30.82 37.54
CA ALA A 12 -12.81 -29.65 36.76
C ALA A 12 -12.69 -30.10 35.30
N PHE A 13 -13.84 -30.16 34.64
CA PHE A 13 -13.92 -30.02 33.19
C PHE A 13 -13.40 -28.61 32.92
N THR A 14 -12.08 -28.49 32.80
CA THR A 14 -11.42 -27.54 31.92
C THR A 14 -12.07 -27.76 30.56
N ALA A 15 -13.22 -27.11 30.37
CA ALA A 15 -13.81 -26.87 29.08
C ALA A 15 -12.72 -26.12 28.32
N ILE A 16 -12.05 -26.90 27.49
CA ILE A 16 -11.13 -26.49 26.46
C ILE A 16 -11.86 -25.41 25.68
N LEU A 17 -11.63 -24.17 26.11
CA LEU A 17 -11.90 -22.97 25.35
C LEU A 17 -10.88 -22.99 24.23
N VAL A 18 -11.05 -23.92 23.27
CA VAL A 18 -10.65 -23.73 21.89
C VAL A 18 -11.57 -22.63 21.40
N LEU A 19 -11.25 -21.42 21.87
CA LEU A 19 -11.56 -20.20 21.16
C LEU A 19 -10.89 -20.44 19.81
N LEU A 20 -11.72 -20.78 18.82
CA LEU A 20 -11.37 -20.68 17.43
C LEU A 20 -10.83 -19.26 17.24
N ILE A 21 -9.52 -19.11 17.38
CA ILE A 21 -8.75 -18.11 16.68
C ILE A 21 -8.75 -18.62 15.23
N CYS A 22 -9.93 -18.56 14.60
CA CYS A 22 -9.96 -18.26 13.19
C CYS A 22 -9.36 -16.87 13.14
N GLY A 23 -8.04 -16.82 12.95
CA GLY A 23 -7.38 -15.63 12.48
C GLY A 23 -8.14 -15.22 11.24
N THR A 24 -8.99 -14.22 11.39
CA THR A 24 -9.55 -13.51 10.26
C THR A 24 -8.35 -12.81 9.67
N SER A 25 -7.64 -13.51 8.77
CA SER A 25 -6.89 -12.83 7.73
C SER A 25 -7.95 -11.99 7.04
N TYR A 26 -8.02 -10.71 7.41
CA TYR A 26 -8.78 -9.75 6.63
C TYR A 26 -8.22 -9.87 5.22
N PRO A 27 -9.06 -10.14 4.21
CA PRO A 27 -8.56 -10.19 2.85
C PRO A 27 -8.03 -8.79 2.51
N ALA A 28 -6.85 -8.73 1.92
CA ALA A 28 -6.29 -7.52 1.36
C ALA A 28 -7.36 -6.76 0.58
N GLU A 29 -7.68 -5.56 1.04
CA GLU A 29 -8.66 -4.71 0.37
C GLU A 29 -8.03 -4.04 -0.84
N ALA A 30 -8.77 -4.01 -1.95
CA ALA A 30 -8.39 -3.25 -3.12
C ALA A 30 -8.48 -1.74 -2.85
N LEU A 31 -7.50 -0.96 -3.32
CA LEU A 31 -7.61 0.49 -3.31
C LEU A 31 -8.76 0.94 -4.22
N LYS A 32 -9.68 1.73 -3.68
CA LYS A 32 -10.75 2.38 -4.43
C LYS A 32 -10.55 3.89 -4.51
N ILE A 33 -10.57 4.42 -5.73
CA ILE A 33 -10.51 5.86 -6.03
C ILE A 33 -11.61 6.17 -7.06
N GLY A 34 -12.73 6.70 -6.59
CA GLY A 34 -13.91 6.89 -7.45
C GLY A 34 -14.41 5.55 -7.99
N ASP A 35 -14.52 5.44 -9.32
CA ASP A 35 -14.91 4.21 -10.02
C ASP A 35 -13.71 3.29 -10.35
N TRP A 36 -12.48 3.73 -10.05
CA TRP A 36 -11.27 2.93 -10.26
C TRP A 36 -10.96 2.09 -9.02
N GLU A 37 -10.56 0.84 -9.24
CA GLU A 37 -10.18 -0.12 -8.20
C GLU A 37 -8.97 -0.92 -8.66
N ALA A 38 -8.00 -1.15 -7.76
CA ALA A 38 -6.85 -2.01 -8.04
C ALA A 38 -6.39 -2.79 -6.80
N VAL A 39 -5.87 -3.99 -7.01
CA VAL A 39 -5.28 -4.83 -5.96
C VAL A 39 -3.79 -4.96 -6.21
N CYS A 40 -2.96 -4.63 -5.23
CA CYS A 40 -1.54 -4.86 -5.33
C CYS A 40 -1.21 -6.33 -5.05
N ARG A 41 -0.35 -6.95 -5.88
CA ARG A 41 0.15 -8.31 -5.69
C ARG A 41 1.67 -8.32 -5.70
N ALA A 42 2.27 -8.88 -4.65
CA ALA A 42 3.71 -8.91 -4.46
C ALA A 42 4.15 -10.27 -3.89
N PRO A 43 5.39 -10.72 -4.17
CA PRO A 43 5.93 -11.90 -3.53
C PRO A 43 6.14 -11.63 -2.03
N ASN A 44 5.72 -12.58 -1.19
CA ASN A 44 6.12 -12.64 0.20
C ASN A 44 7.65 -12.66 0.25
N ALA A 45 8.25 -11.76 1.01
CA ALA A 45 9.69 -11.57 1.00
C ALA A 45 10.49 -12.69 1.70
N LEU A 46 9.81 -13.65 2.33
CA LEU A 46 10.40 -14.85 2.92
C LEU A 46 10.13 -16.10 2.08
N THR A 47 8.90 -16.31 1.61
CA THR A 47 8.51 -17.54 0.88
C THR A 47 8.61 -17.41 -0.63
N GLY A 48 8.61 -16.18 -1.15
CA GLY A 48 8.53 -15.90 -2.59
C GLY A 48 7.14 -16.10 -3.20
N GLU A 49 6.17 -16.58 -2.43
CA GLU A 49 4.80 -16.79 -2.92
C GLU A 49 4.10 -15.46 -3.16
N VAL A 50 3.46 -15.30 -4.32
CA VAL A 50 2.72 -14.09 -4.65
C VAL A 50 1.43 -14.04 -3.86
N GLN A 51 1.24 -12.95 -3.12
CA GLN A 51 0.07 -12.68 -2.30
C GLN A 51 -0.45 -11.27 -2.56
N GLU A 52 -1.68 -11.01 -2.15
CA GLU A 52 -2.25 -9.67 -2.16
C GLU A 52 -1.62 -8.85 -1.03
N VAL A 53 -1.36 -7.58 -1.32
CA VAL A 53 -0.75 -6.63 -0.38
C VAL A 53 -1.88 -5.90 0.33
N GLU A 54 -1.87 -5.94 1.66
CA GLU A 54 -2.86 -5.25 2.48
C GLU A 54 -2.74 -3.73 2.32
N GLU A 55 -3.82 -3.01 2.57
CA GLU A 55 -3.86 -1.55 2.53
C GLU A 55 -4.42 -0.95 3.83
N ASP A 56 -3.85 0.17 4.29
CA ASP A 56 -4.35 0.94 5.44
C ASP A 56 -4.46 2.43 5.08
N GLN A 57 -5.55 3.08 5.48
CA GLN A 57 -5.87 4.47 5.18
C GLN A 57 -5.65 5.38 6.41
N ILE A 58 -4.39 5.52 6.83
CA ILE A 58 -4.01 6.24 8.05
C ILE A 58 -4.18 7.76 7.90
N ALA A 59 -5.14 8.36 8.62
CA ALA A 59 -5.39 9.81 8.60
C ALA A 59 -4.46 10.65 9.50
N ARG A 60 -3.51 10.04 10.22
CA ARG A 60 -2.66 10.73 11.23
C ARG A 60 -1.17 10.46 11.06
N HIS A 61 -0.68 10.23 9.84
CA HIS A 61 0.74 10.02 9.66
C HIS A 61 1.51 11.31 10.07
N PRO A 62 2.37 11.27 11.11
CA PRO A 62 2.87 12.47 11.78
C PRO A 62 3.96 13.22 10.98
N PHE A 63 4.42 12.66 9.85
CA PHE A 63 5.44 13.26 9.00
C PHE A 63 4.86 13.66 7.63
N PRO A 64 4.77 14.96 7.31
CA PRO A 64 4.84 15.40 5.92
C PRO A 64 6.26 15.13 5.39
N PRO A 65 6.44 14.65 4.14
CA PRO A 65 5.52 14.72 3.00
C PRO A 65 5.08 13.36 2.43
N TRP A 66 5.04 12.28 3.22
CA TRP A 66 4.71 10.95 2.67
C TRP A 66 3.20 10.79 2.46
N PHE A 67 2.81 10.67 1.19
CA PHE A 67 1.43 10.40 0.77
C PHE A 67 1.08 8.91 0.85
N GLY A 68 2.04 8.05 0.52
CA GLY A 68 1.99 6.61 0.63
C GLY A 68 3.25 6.09 1.33
N ARG A 69 3.19 4.85 1.82
CA ARG A 69 4.35 4.11 2.28
C ARG A 69 4.10 2.62 2.23
N THR A 70 5.07 1.88 1.73
CA THR A 70 5.09 0.42 1.81
C THR A 70 5.85 -0.04 3.05
N ARG A 71 5.24 -0.92 3.83
CA ARG A 71 5.80 -1.52 5.04
C ARG A 71 5.83 -3.04 4.93
N ARG A 72 6.96 -3.63 5.28
CA ARG A 72 7.12 -5.08 5.42
C ARG A 72 6.74 -5.52 6.83
N ASN A 73 5.99 -6.61 6.95
CA ASN A 73 5.67 -7.27 8.22
C ASN A 73 6.71 -8.36 8.56
N ASP A 74 6.72 -8.80 9.82
CA ASP A 74 7.66 -9.79 10.34
C ASP A 74 7.52 -11.16 9.64
N ASP A 75 6.34 -11.48 9.13
CA ASP A 75 6.03 -12.71 8.38
C ASP A 75 6.37 -12.62 6.88
N GLY A 76 7.00 -11.52 6.44
CA GLY A 76 7.37 -11.29 5.05
C GLY A 76 6.23 -10.75 4.17
N THR A 77 5.03 -10.54 4.73
CA THR A 77 3.93 -9.85 4.04
C THR A 77 4.18 -8.36 3.93
N TRP A 78 3.39 -7.70 3.09
CA TRP A 78 3.49 -6.28 2.79
C TRP A 78 2.18 -5.57 3.14
N LEU A 79 2.29 -4.31 3.55
CA LEU A 79 1.20 -3.37 3.79
C LEU A 79 1.51 -2.06 3.07
N ILE A 80 0.52 -1.47 2.39
CA ILE A 80 0.61 -0.11 1.85
C ILE A 80 -0.21 0.83 2.76
N GLU A 81 0.43 1.85 3.29
CA GLU A 81 -0.16 2.85 4.18
C GLU A 81 -0.39 4.16 3.40
N PHE A 82 -1.64 4.62 3.31
CA PHE A 82 -2.03 5.86 2.65
C PHE A 82 -2.33 6.97 3.64
N ASN A 83 -1.66 8.11 3.50
CA ASN A 83 -1.90 9.30 4.30
C ASN A 83 -3.05 10.13 3.74
N VAL A 84 -4.28 9.71 4.05
CA VAL A 84 -5.51 10.35 3.55
C VAL A 84 -5.57 11.83 3.91
N LEU A 85 -5.14 12.21 5.12
CA LEU A 85 -5.17 13.62 5.54
C LEU A 85 -4.20 14.46 4.71
N ALA A 86 -2.96 14.01 4.50
CA ALA A 86 -2.02 14.74 3.66
C ALA A 86 -2.52 14.83 2.21
N MET A 87 -2.99 13.72 1.62
CA MET A 87 -3.53 13.74 0.26
C MET A 87 -4.66 14.77 0.10
N ASN A 88 -5.56 14.86 1.09
CA ASN A 88 -6.63 15.85 1.09
C ASN A 88 -6.12 17.28 1.30
N VAL A 89 -5.17 17.51 2.21
CA VAL A 89 -4.58 18.84 2.48
C VAL A 89 -3.86 19.40 1.25
N TYR A 90 -3.11 18.56 0.55
CA TYR A 90 -2.38 18.93 -0.66
C TYR A 90 -3.22 18.83 -1.94
N LYS A 91 -4.51 18.50 -1.82
CA LYS A 91 -5.45 18.35 -2.95
C LYS A 91 -4.90 17.45 -4.07
N VAL A 92 -4.28 16.34 -3.66
CA VAL A 92 -3.72 15.34 -4.56
C VAL A 92 -4.84 14.83 -5.49
N SER A 93 -4.64 14.91 -6.80
CA SER A 93 -5.61 14.46 -7.80
C SER A 93 -5.79 12.94 -7.71
N ASP A 94 -6.93 12.44 -8.19
CA ASP A 94 -7.20 11.00 -8.18
C ASP A 94 -6.20 10.22 -9.04
N ASP A 95 -5.72 10.79 -10.14
CA ASP A 95 -4.69 10.16 -10.98
C ASP A 95 -3.32 10.13 -10.29
N MET A 96 -2.98 11.17 -9.52
CA MET A 96 -1.78 11.14 -8.67
C MET A 96 -1.90 10.08 -7.56
N LYS A 97 -3.08 9.91 -6.94
CA LYS A 97 -3.29 8.84 -5.96
C LYS A 97 -3.09 7.46 -6.57
N LYS A 98 -3.55 7.24 -7.81
CA LYS A 98 -3.27 6.01 -8.57
C LYS A 98 -1.77 5.82 -8.78
N PHE A 99 -1.05 6.87 -9.18
CA PHE A 99 0.41 6.79 -9.32
C PHE A 99 1.10 6.41 -8.01
N ILE A 100 0.73 7.05 -6.89
CA ILE A 100 1.26 6.72 -5.57
C ILE A 100 0.99 5.25 -5.25
N PHE A 101 -0.20 4.73 -5.54
CA PHE A 101 -0.50 3.30 -5.36
C PHE A 101 0.43 2.39 -6.17
N TYR A 102 0.61 2.64 -7.47
CA TYR A 102 1.51 1.81 -8.28
C TYR A 102 2.97 1.93 -7.83
N HIS A 103 3.40 3.11 -7.40
CA HIS A 103 4.73 3.35 -6.84
C HIS A 103 4.94 2.51 -5.57
N GLU A 104 4.01 2.57 -4.61
CA GLU A 104 4.09 1.77 -3.38
C GLU A 104 4.00 0.27 -3.68
N CYS A 105 3.12 -0.14 -4.58
CA CYS A 105 3.04 -1.54 -5.00
C CYS A 105 4.35 -2.03 -5.64
N ALA A 106 5.07 -1.17 -6.35
CA ALA A 106 6.38 -1.52 -6.91
C ALA A 106 7.43 -1.78 -5.82
N HIS A 107 7.43 -1.02 -4.72
CA HIS A 107 8.29 -1.31 -3.57
C HIS A 107 8.05 -2.71 -3.00
N ALA A 108 6.79 -3.10 -2.84
CA ALA A 108 6.43 -4.44 -2.38
C ALA A 108 6.82 -5.52 -3.41
N ARG A 109 6.48 -5.31 -4.69
CA ARG A 109 6.65 -6.30 -5.75
C ARG A 109 8.11 -6.58 -6.09
N LEU A 110 8.92 -5.53 -6.16
CA LEU A 110 10.33 -5.64 -6.52
C LEU A 110 11.21 -5.93 -5.30
N ASN A 111 10.67 -5.74 -4.09
CA ASN A 111 11.42 -5.86 -2.83
C ASN A 111 12.71 -5.01 -2.89
N ASP A 112 12.59 -3.82 -3.48
CA ASP A 112 13.67 -2.88 -3.72
C ASP A 112 13.31 -1.53 -3.07
N GLY A 113 14.25 -0.97 -2.30
CA GLY A 113 14.06 0.29 -1.59
C GLY A 113 14.33 1.53 -2.45
N SER A 114 14.65 1.37 -3.74
CA SER A 114 14.91 2.47 -4.65
C SER A 114 13.61 3.10 -5.10
N GLU A 115 13.35 4.26 -4.52
CA GLU A 115 12.38 5.26 -4.96
C GLU A 115 12.35 5.43 -6.49
N ARG A 116 13.52 5.51 -7.14
CA ARG A 116 13.62 5.62 -8.60
C ARG A 116 13.06 4.40 -9.31
N VAL A 117 13.39 3.19 -8.84
CA VAL A 117 12.92 1.95 -9.46
C VAL A 117 11.41 1.82 -9.30
N ALA A 118 10.88 2.15 -8.12
CA ALA A 118 9.45 2.18 -7.86
C ALA A 118 8.71 3.17 -8.76
N ASP A 119 9.27 4.36 -9.00
CA ASP A 119 8.67 5.32 -9.95
C ASP A 119 8.62 4.77 -11.37
N CYS A 120 9.75 4.25 -11.87
CA CYS A 120 9.82 3.75 -13.25
C CYS A 120 8.82 2.62 -13.48
N ASP A 121 8.76 1.70 -12.52
CA ASP A 121 7.89 0.55 -12.58
C ASP A 121 6.42 0.96 -12.45
N GLY A 122 6.10 1.90 -11.54
CA GLY A 122 4.75 2.43 -11.40
C GLY A 122 4.26 3.13 -12.67
N LEU A 123 5.09 4.00 -13.26
CA LEU A 123 4.78 4.65 -14.56
C LEU A 123 4.60 3.63 -15.69
N ALA A 124 5.41 2.57 -15.69
CA ALA A 124 5.29 1.50 -16.69
C ALA A 124 3.98 0.73 -16.58
N GLN A 125 3.55 0.40 -15.37
CA GLN A 125 2.26 -0.23 -15.12
C GLN A 125 1.11 0.68 -15.55
N MET A 126 1.11 1.94 -15.13
CA MET A 126 0.07 2.90 -15.53
C MET A 126 0.00 3.07 -17.05
N ARG A 127 1.14 3.11 -17.75
CA ARG A 127 1.17 3.16 -19.22
C ARG A 127 0.57 1.91 -19.86
N ASN A 128 0.91 0.73 -19.36
CA ASN A 128 0.37 -0.53 -19.87
C ASN A 128 -1.16 -0.62 -19.66
N GLU A 129 -1.65 -0.04 -18.58
CA GLU A 129 -3.08 0.05 -18.26
C GLU A 129 -3.79 1.25 -18.91
N LYS A 130 -3.06 2.07 -19.69
CA LYS A 130 -3.58 3.28 -20.36
C LYS A 130 -4.13 4.33 -19.38
N LEU A 131 -3.55 4.39 -18.19
CA LEU A 131 -3.84 5.38 -17.14
C LEU A 131 -2.84 6.55 -17.14
N LEU A 132 -1.74 6.43 -17.91
CA LEU A 132 -0.72 7.48 -18.02
C LEU A 132 -0.92 8.30 -19.30
N ASP A 133 -1.18 9.59 -19.14
CA ASP A 133 -1.18 10.59 -20.20
C ASP A 133 -0.19 11.73 -19.91
N GLU A 134 -0.11 12.71 -20.81
CA GLU A 134 0.83 13.84 -20.68
C GLU A 134 0.47 14.80 -19.54
N GLU A 135 -0.82 14.93 -19.20
CA GLU A 135 -1.29 15.79 -18.12
C GLU A 135 -0.86 15.21 -16.78
N LEU A 136 -1.12 13.92 -16.54
CA LEU A 136 -0.68 13.22 -15.35
C LEU A 136 0.85 13.23 -15.21
N LEU A 137 1.59 13.04 -16.31
CA LEU A 137 3.05 13.10 -16.27
C LEU A 137 3.55 14.49 -15.83
N GLY A 138 2.86 15.56 -16.26
CA GLY A 138 3.09 16.93 -15.80
C GLY A 138 2.80 17.09 -14.30
N ASP A 139 1.67 16.59 -13.82
CA ASP A 139 1.28 16.63 -12.40
C ASP A 139 2.29 15.90 -11.49
N ILE A 140 2.76 14.72 -11.92
CA ILE A 140 3.80 13.95 -11.22
C ILE A 140 5.09 14.77 -11.13
N THR A 141 5.51 15.34 -12.26
CA THR A 141 6.71 16.19 -12.33
C THR A 141 6.60 17.40 -11.40
N HIS A 142 5.46 18.10 -11.42
CA HIS A 142 5.22 19.25 -10.56
C HIS A 142 5.21 18.87 -9.07
N THR A 143 4.54 17.77 -8.71
CA THR A 143 4.51 17.27 -7.33
C THR A 143 5.91 16.92 -6.82
N TYR A 144 6.73 16.31 -7.67
CA TYR A 144 8.11 15.97 -7.35
C TYR A 144 8.95 17.21 -7.04
N LEU A 145 8.80 18.26 -7.86
CA LEU A 145 9.43 19.56 -7.61
C LEU A 145 8.98 20.15 -6.26
N LEU A 146 7.69 20.10 -5.92
CA LEU A 146 7.16 20.62 -4.66
C LEU A 146 7.76 19.92 -3.43
N ILE A 147 8.06 18.63 -3.53
CA ILE A 147 8.69 17.84 -2.45
C ILE A 147 10.22 17.79 -2.57
N SER A 148 10.82 18.61 -3.44
CA SER A 148 12.28 18.65 -3.69
C SER A 148 12.88 17.29 -4.08
N ARG A 149 12.08 16.45 -4.74
CA ARG A 149 12.51 15.19 -5.35
C ARG A 149 12.69 15.40 -6.85
N SER A 150 13.79 14.91 -7.41
CA SER A 150 13.95 14.95 -8.87
C SER A 150 13.08 13.88 -9.51
N PHE A 151 12.42 14.22 -10.62
CA PHE A 151 11.76 13.21 -11.45
C PHE A 151 12.80 12.14 -11.87
N PRO A 152 12.45 10.86 -11.84
CA PRO A 152 13.40 9.81 -12.15
C PRO A 152 13.88 9.93 -13.61
N THR A 153 15.18 10.09 -13.79
CA THR A 153 15.85 10.09 -15.11
C THR A 153 16.92 9.00 -15.15
N GLY A 154 17.22 8.48 -16.34
CA GLY A 154 18.21 7.43 -16.57
C GLY A 154 17.63 6.01 -16.55
N GLY A 155 17.99 5.20 -17.55
CA GLY A 155 17.73 3.76 -17.58
C GLY A 155 16.27 3.43 -17.99
N PRO A 156 15.56 2.53 -17.30
CA PRO A 156 14.20 2.13 -17.69
C PRO A 156 13.17 3.27 -17.59
N CYS A 157 13.53 4.37 -16.91
CA CYS A 157 12.74 5.60 -16.85
C CYS A 157 12.90 6.54 -18.04
N ASP A 158 13.88 6.34 -18.93
CA ASP A 158 14.21 7.31 -20.00
C ASP A 158 13.04 7.55 -20.97
N GLN A 159 12.15 6.56 -21.11
CA GLN A 159 10.94 6.66 -21.92
C GLN A 159 9.80 7.47 -21.28
N TYR A 160 9.95 7.90 -20.02
CA TYR A 160 8.99 8.70 -19.26
C TYR A 160 9.53 10.07 -18.87
N ALA A 161 10.72 10.46 -19.34
CA ALA A 161 11.26 11.78 -19.07
C ALA A 161 10.26 12.84 -19.60
N PRO A 162 9.76 13.75 -18.75
CA PRO A 162 8.85 14.79 -19.21
C PRO A 162 9.56 15.65 -20.25
N PRO A 163 8.87 16.11 -21.31
CA PRO A 163 9.45 17.12 -22.20
C PRO A 163 9.88 18.32 -21.35
N LEU A 164 11.04 18.93 -21.67
CA LEU A 164 11.67 20.03 -20.90
C LEU A 164 10.70 21.18 -20.55
N GLU A 165 9.65 21.35 -21.35
CA GLU A 165 8.62 22.38 -21.22
C GLU A 165 7.58 22.07 -20.11
N ALA A 166 7.39 20.81 -19.73
CA ALA A 166 6.46 20.40 -18.66
C ALA A 166 7.05 20.61 -17.25
N ALA A 167 8.37 20.77 -17.11
CA ALA A 167 9.04 20.99 -15.82
C ALA A 167 8.92 22.44 -15.29
N VAL A 168 8.21 23.33 -16.00
CA VAL A 168 8.21 24.79 -15.74
C VAL A 168 6.79 25.37 -15.50
N ARG A 169 5.76 24.52 -15.38
CA ARG A 169 4.42 24.95 -14.96
C ARG A 169 4.27 24.84 -13.45
#